data_AF-A0A831UDH9-F1
#
_entry.id   AF-A0A831UDH9-F1
#
_cell.length_a   1.000
_cell.length_b   1.000
_cell.length_c   1.000
_cell.angle_alpha   90.00
_cell.angle_beta   90.00
_cell.angle_gamma   90.00
#
_symmetry.space_group_name_H-M   'P 1'
#
loop_
_entity.id
_entity.type
_entity.pdbx_description
1 polymer ?
#
loop_
_entity_poly.entity_id
_entity_poly.type
_entity_poly.pdbx_seq_one_letter_code
_entity_poly.pdbx_strand_id
1 'polypeptide(L)'
;ERKIPRTHPCYFHSMRMREFSNPTGLVDESIKDWHRKSQRHTQAVLRDLLGPKVTPNAIALCEMSIISQCLMAAGVPPHGKKCFAPPWRDAAEDVERLEDHIVRFCLGGIRAIRRAAHPATNVEQTKTVHT
;
A
#
# COMPACT_ATOMS: atom_id res chain seq x y z
N GLU A 1 -26.69 20.65 8.59
CA GLU A 1 -25.41 19.99 8.21
C GLU A 1 -25.17 18.78 9.12
N ARG A 2 -25.12 17.54 8.60
CA ARG A 2 -24.86 16.35 9.43
C ARG A 2 -23.36 16.26 9.72
N LYS A 3 -22.94 16.52 10.96
CA LYS A 3 -21.56 16.28 11.40
C LYS A 3 -21.27 14.79 11.37
N ILE A 4 -20.22 14.38 10.67
CA ILE A 4 -19.71 13.01 10.69
C ILE A 4 -19.31 12.70 12.14
N PRO A 5 -19.81 11.61 12.76
CA PRO A 5 -19.41 11.21 14.11
C PRO A 5 -17.89 11.08 14.21
N ARG A 6 -17.30 11.52 15.32
CA ARG A 6 -15.84 11.42 15.55
C ARG A 6 -15.33 9.98 15.53
N THR A 7 -16.22 9.01 15.67
CA THR A 7 -15.96 7.56 15.62
C THR A 7 -16.01 6.99 14.20
N HIS A 8 -16.46 7.74 13.20
CA HIS A 8 -16.60 7.25 11.83
C HIS A 8 -15.23 7.19 11.12
N PRO A 9 -14.89 6.12 10.37
CA PRO A 9 -13.61 5.98 9.67
C PRO A 9 -13.23 7.18 8.79
N CYS A 10 -14.22 7.79 8.10
CA CYS A 10 -14.01 8.99 7.30
C CYS A 10 -13.59 10.22 8.10
N TYR A 11 -13.99 10.32 9.38
CA TYR A 11 -13.53 11.41 10.25
C TYR A 11 -12.02 11.27 10.50
N PHE A 12 -11.56 10.06 10.83
CA PHE A 12 -10.13 9.76 10.99
C PHE A 12 -9.34 10.02 9.70
N HIS A 13 -9.86 9.60 8.55
CA HIS A 13 -9.21 9.90 7.27
C HIS A 13 -9.12 11.41 7.02
N SER A 14 -10.18 12.18 7.26
CA SER A 14 -10.16 13.64 7.07
C SER A 14 -9.18 14.35 8.00
N MET A 15 -8.99 13.83 9.22
CA MET A 15 -8.03 14.32 10.19
C MET A 15 -6.60 14.00 9.74
N ARG A 16 -6.36 12.76 9.28
CA ARG A 16 -5.08 12.34 8.70
C ARG A 16 -4.69 13.17 7.47
N MET A 17 -5.63 13.43 6.56
CA MET A 17 -5.35 14.24 5.36
C MET A 17 -5.00 15.69 5.69
N ARG A 18 -5.62 16.25 6.75
CA ARG A 18 -5.25 17.58 7.26
C ARG A 18 -3.88 17.59 7.89
N GLU A 19 -3.55 16.59 8.70
CA GLU A 19 -2.19 16.44 9.24
C GLU A 19 -1.14 16.30 8.12
N PHE A 20 -1.43 15.48 7.11
CA PHE A 20 -0.53 15.28 5.98
C PHE A 20 -0.27 16.58 5.20
N SER A 21 -1.28 17.45 5.10
CA SER A 21 -1.18 18.73 4.37
C SER A 21 -0.54 19.84 5.20
N ASN A 22 -0.65 19.78 6.53
CA ASN A 22 -0.03 20.71 7.46
C ASN A 22 0.43 19.94 8.71
N PRO A 23 1.66 19.41 8.71
CA PRO A 23 2.16 18.57 9.80
C PRO A 23 2.19 19.35 11.12
N THR A 24 1.47 18.86 12.13
CA THR A 24 1.42 19.46 13.46
C THR A 24 2.07 18.58 14.53
N GLY A 25 2.28 17.29 14.24
CA GLY A 25 2.76 16.25 15.14
C GLY A 25 1.64 15.58 15.94
N LEU A 26 0.37 15.96 15.75
CA LEU A 26 -0.75 15.52 16.60
C LEU A 26 -1.03 14.01 16.52
N VAL A 27 -0.67 13.35 15.42
CA VAL A 27 -0.91 11.92 15.20
C VAL A 27 0.38 11.10 15.08
N ASP A 28 1.54 11.68 15.31
CA ASP A 28 2.85 11.03 15.12
C ASP A 28 2.99 9.77 15.96
N GLU A 29 2.69 9.84 17.26
CA GLU A 29 2.77 8.67 18.14
C GLU A 29 1.75 7.59 17.77
N SER A 30 0.55 7.99 17.33
CA SER A 30 -0.47 7.04 16.86
C SER A 30 -0.04 6.32 15.59
N ILE A 31 0.56 7.05 14.63
CA ILE A 31 1.10 6.48 13.40
C ILE A 31 2.29 5.56 13.72
N LYS A 32 3.20 5.97 14.62
CA LYS A 32 4.33 5.15 15.06
C LYS A 32 3.87 3.87 15.76
N ASP A 33 2.87 3.93 16.63
CA ASP A 33 2.31 2.76 17.31
C ASP A 33 1.63 1.80 16.34
N TRP A 34 0.83 2.32 15.43
CA TRP A 34 0.18 1.53 14.40
C TRP A 34 1.22 0.87 13.48
N HIS A 35 2.23 1.63 13.06
CA HIS A 35 3.36 1.13 12.29
C HIS A 35 4.07 0.00 13.04
N ARG A 36 4.49 0.22 14.30
CA ARG A 36 5.14 -0.81 15.13
C ARG A 36 4.36 -2.12 15.21
N LYS A 37 3.03 -2.04 15.37
CA LYS A 37 2.15 -3.22 15.46
C LYS A 37 1.98 -3.92 14.11
N SER A 38 1.78 -3.17 13.03
CA SER A 38 1.58 -3.69 11.68
C SER A 38 2.86 -4.25 11.06
N GLN A 39 4.02 -3.70 11.43
CA GLN A 39 5.30 -4.00 10.78
C GLN A 39 5.69 -5.47 10.81
N ARG A 40 5.51 -6.16 11.94
CA ARG A 40 6.10 -7.50 12.09
C ARG A 40 5.52 -8.51 11.11
N HIS A 41 4.19 -8.52 10.93
CA HIS A 41 3.53 -9.47 10.05
C HIS A 41 3.72 -9.11 8.59
N THR A 42 3.43 -7.86 8.21
CA THR A 42 3.54 -7.40 6.82
C THR A 42 4.97 -7.51 6.31
N GLN A 43 5.97 -7.15 7.11
CA GLN A 43 7.37 -7.30 6.72
C GLN A 43 7.81 -8.76 6.60
N ALA A 44 7.27 -9.68 7.39
CA ALA A 44 7.57 -11.11 7.24
C ALA A 44 7.09 -11.62 5.88
N VAL A 45 5.82 -11.34 5.53
CA VAL A 45 5.25 -11.69 4.23
C VAL A 45 6.04 -11.04 3.08
N LEU A 46 6.40 -9.77 3.22
CA LEU A 46 7.19 -9.09 2.19
C LEU A 46 8.58 -9.71 2.02
N ARG A 47 9.26 -10.12 3.09
CA ARG A 47 10.55 -10.81 3.01
C ARG A 47 10.43 -12.11 2.22
N ASP A 48 9.40 -12.89 2.49
CA ASP A 48 9.16 -14.17 1.80
C ASP A 48 8.89 -13.95 0.31
N LEU A 49 8.10 -12.92 -0.03
CA LEU A 49 7.77 -12.60 -1.42
C LEU A 49 8.94 -12.01 -2.21
N LEU A 50 9.74 -11.14 -1.58
CA LEU A 50 10.86 -10.41 -2.18
C LEU A 50 12.16 -11.23 -2.26
N GLY A 51 12.33 -12.18 -1.34
CA GLY A 51 13.51 -13.03 -1.24
C GLY A 51 14.75 -12.34 -0.64
N PRO A 52 15.83 -13.11 -0.43
CA PRO A 52 16.93 -12.72 0.47
C PRO A 52 17.85 -11.60 -0.05
N LYS A 53 17.84 -11.29 -1.36
CA LYS A 53 18.72 -10.27 -1.95
C LYS A 53 18.15 -8.84 -1.86
N VAL A 54 16.93 -8.68 -1.35
CA VAL A 54 16.29 -7.37 -1.25
C VAL A 54 16.67 -6.69 0.06
N THR A 55 17.01 -5.39 -0.03
CA THR A 55 17.45 -4.61 1.14
C THR A 55 16.28 -4.34 2.11
N PRO A 56 16.57 -4.13 3.41
CA PRO A 56 15.55 -3.71 4.38
C PRO A 56 14.79 -2.45 3.95
N ASN A 57 15.47 -1.50 3.31
CA ASN A 57 14.85 -0.27 2.81
C ASN A 57 13.83 -0.55 1.70
N ALA A 58 14.13 -1.46 0.77
CA ALA A 58 13.18 -1.83 -0.28
C ALA A 58 11.94 -2.54 0.28
N ILE A 59 12.10 -3.34 1.34
CA ILE A 59 10.97 -3.93 2.08
C ILE A 59 10.11 -2.84 2.72
N ALA A 60 10.73 -1.87 3.40
CA ALA A 60 10.02 -0.75 4.02
C ALA A 60 9.27 0.12 2.98
N LEU A 61 9.85 0.36 1.81
CA LEU A 61 9.18 1.08 0.73
C LEU A 61 7.97 0.31 0.15
N CYS A 62 8.08 -1.02 0.02
CA CYS A 62 6.93 -1.86 -0.37
C CYS A 62 5.80 -1.78 0.66
N GLU A 63 6.14 -1.89 1.94
CA GLU A 63 5.20 -1.77 3.04
C GLU A 63 4.50 -0.40 3.04
N MET A 64 5.27 0.69 2.97
CA MET A 64 4.73 2.05 2.86
C MET A 64 3.75 2.19 1.67
N SER A 65 4.07 1.59 0.53
CA SER A 65 3.23 1.66 -0.67
C SER A 65 1.89 0.94 -0.50
N ILE A 66 1.89 -0.23 0.13
CA ILE A 66 0.67 -1.01 0.44
C ILE A 66 -0.21 -0.21 1.40
N ILE A 67 0.38 0.25 2.50
CA ILE A 67 -0.29 1.00 3.56
C ILE A 67 -0.95 2.25 3.00
N SER A 68 -0.23 3.01 2.17
CA SER A 68 -0.73 4.28 1.64
C SER A 68 -1.98 4.07 0.78
N GLN A 69 -2.01 3.02 -0.04
CA GLN A 69 -3.18 2.68 -0.86
C GLN A 69 -4.38 2.26 0.00
N CYS A 70 -4.18 1.44 1.03
CA CYS A 70 -5.23 1.04 1.96
C CYS A 70 -5.81 2.23 2.75
N LEU A 71 -4.95 3.16 3.20
CA LEU A 71 -5.40 4.36 3.92
C LEU A 71 -6.16 5.35 3.03
N MET A 72 -5.82 5.41 1.74
CA MET A 72 -6.58 6.18 0.76
C MET A 72 -7.93 5.54 0.47
N ALA A 73 -8.00 4.21 0.37
CA ALA A 73 -9.24 3.46 0.21
C ALA A 73 -10.22 3.67 1.39
N ALA A 74 -9.71 3.66 2.63
CA ALA A 74 -10.51 3.86 3.84
C ALA A 74 -11.12 5.27 3.99
N GLY A 75 -10.72 6.21 3.13
CA GLY A 75 -11.17 7.60 3.16
C GLY A 75 -12.47 7.91 2.43
N VAL A 76 -12.97 6.98 1.64
CA VAL A 76 -14.16 7.21 0.80
C VAL A 76 -15.42 7.12 1.67
N PRO A 77 -16.16 8.22 1.89
CA PRO A 77 -17.42 8.15 2.63
C PRO A 77 -18.47 7.42 1.80
N PRO A 78 -19.33 6.59 2.43
CA PRO A 78 -20.41 5.92 1.73
C PRO A 78 -21.34 6.93 1.06
N HIS A 79 -21.56 8.12 1.66
CA HIS A 79 -22.45 9.14 1.13
C HIS A 79 -21.84 10.55 1.21
N GLY A 80 -21.49 11.12 0.06
CA GLY A 80 -21.53 12.57 -0.16
C GLY A 80 -20.21 13.34 -0.10
N LYS A 81 -19.94 14.01 -1.23
CA LYS A 81 -18.93 15.06 -1.52
C LYS A 81 -17.50 14.53 -1.80
N LYS A 82 -17.26 14.42 -3.11
CA LYS A 82 -16.17 13.74 -3.79
C LYS A 82 -15.04 14.75 -4.10
N CYS A 83 -13.97 14.79 -3.31
CA CYS A 83 -12.70 15.38 -3.77
C CYS A 83 -11.83 14.37 -4.54
N PHE A 84 -12.01 13.07 -4.24
CA PHE A 84 -11.36 11.94 -4.90
C PHE A 84 -12.34 10.78 -4.89
N ALA A 85 -13.48 10.91 -5.57
CA ALA A 85 -14.28 9.71 -5.79
C ALA A 85 -13.72 8.97 -6.99
N PRO A 86 -13.22 7.74 -6.79
CA PRO A 86 -13.02 6.85 -7.90
C PRO A 86 -14.41 6.46 -8.46
N PRO A 87 -14.50 5.65 -9.53
CA PRO A 87 -15.76 5.35 -10.23
C PRO A 87 -16.73 4.43 -9.43
N TRP A 88 -16.70 4.51 -8.11
CA TRP A 88 -17.42 3.69 -7.14
C TRP A 88 -18.88 4.17 -7.00
N ARG A 89 -19.82 3.22 -7.05
CA ARG A 89 -21.28 3.41 -6.99
C ARG A 89 -21.94 2.67 -5.82
N ASP A 90 -21.37 1.54 -5.39
CA ASP A 90 -21.92 0.60 -4.41
C ASP A 90 -20.86 0.21 -3.35
N ALA A 91 -21.06 0.69 -2.12
CA ALA A 91 -20.02 0.71 -1.08
C ALA A 91 -19.42 -0.67 -0.69
N ALA A 92 -20.14 -1.78 -0.86
CA ALA A 92 -19.62 -3.12 -0.55
C ALA A 92 -18.85 -3.74 -1.73
N GLU A 93 -19.44 -3.75 -2.92
CA GLU A 93 -18.82 -4.25 -4.15
C GLU A 93 -17.58 -3.43 -4.53
N ASP A 94 -17.61 -2.12 -4.26
CA ASP A 94 -16.47 -1.23 -4.46
C ASP A 94 -15.31 -1.52 -3.49
N VAL A 95 -15.57 -2.02 -2.28
CA VAL A 95 -14.52 -2.42 -1.34
C VAL A 95 -13.82 -3.68 -1.83
N GLU A 96 -14.56 -4.72 -2.20
CA GLU A 96 -13.97 -5.97 -2.72
C GLU A 96 -13.18 -5.72 -4.01
N ARG A 97 -13.73 -4.91 -4.92
CA ARG A 97 -13.05 -4.54 -6.17
C ARG A 97 -11.79 -3.72 -5.93
N LEU A 98 -11.81 -2.82 -4.95
CA LEU A 98 -10.65 -2.01 -4.59
C LEU A 98 -9.59 -2.85 -3.86
N GLU A 99 -10.00 -3.78 -3.00
CA GLU A 99 -9.12 -4.76 -2.36
C GLU A 99 -8.38 -5.58 -3.42
N ASP A 100 -9.11 -6.23 -4.33
CA ASP A 100 -8.53 -7.05 -5.40
C ASP A 100 -7.58 -6.24 -6.28
N HIS A 101 -7.93 -4.99 -6.60
CA HIS A 101 -7.04 -4.09 -7.33
C HIS A 101 -5.76 -3.78 -6.57
N ILE A 102 -5.86 -3.36 -5.30
CA ILE A 102 -4.69 -3.01 -4.47
C ILE A 102 -3.77 -4.23 -4.33
N VAL A 103 -4.33 -5.42 -4.07
CA VAL A 103 -3.55 -6.67 -3.97
C VAL A 103 -2.81 -6.95 -5.28
N ARG A 104 -3.51 -6.93 -6.42
CA ARG A 104 -2.89 -7.17 -7.74
C ARG A 104 -1.80 -6.16 -8.07
N PHE A 105 -2.06 -4.87 -7.81
CA PHE A 105 -1.11 -3.79 -8.05
C PHE A 105 0.15 -3.96 -7.19
N CYS A 106 -0.02 -4.18 -5.89
CA CYS A 106 1.09 -4.37 -4.96
C CYS A 106 1.92 -5.62 -5.32
N LEU A 107 1.28 -6.74 -5.65
CA LEU A 107 1.98 -7.95 -6.10
C LEU A 107 2.75 -7.72 -7.41
N GLY A 108 2.23 -6.91 -8.33
CA GLY A 108 2.93 -6.49 -9.53
C GLY A 108 4.23 -5.74 -9.21
N GLY A 109 4.15 -4.73 -8.32
CA GLY A 109 5.30 -3.97 -7.84
C GLY A 109 6.34 -4.84 -7.11
N ILE A 110 5.89 -5.69 -6.18
CA ILE A 110 6.76 -6.63 -5.45
C ILE A 110 7.53 -7.54 -6.40
N ARG A 111 6.85 -8.11 -7.42
CA ARG A 111 7.50 -8.95 -8.44
C ARG A 111 8.54 -8.17 -9.24
N ALA A 112 8.28 -6.91 -9.58
CA ALA A 112 9.23 -6.07 -10.29
C ALA A 112 10.49 -5.79 -9.44
N ILE A 113 10.31 -5.42 -8.18
CA ILE A 113 11.42 -5.18 -7.24
C ILE A 113 12.23 -6.46 -7.02
N ARG A 114 11.56 -7.61 -6.86
CA ARG A 114 12.24 -8.91 -6.77
C ARG A 114 13.09 -9.18 -8.01
N ARG A 115 12.55 -9.00 -9.22
CA ARG A 115 13.33 -9.23 -10.46
C ARG A 115 14.56 -8.30 -10.55
N ALA A 116 14.43 -7.06 -10.13
CA ALA A 116 15.56 -6.12 -10.13
C ALA A 116 16.67 -6.53 -9.14
N ALA A 117 16.31 -7.09 -7.99
CA ALA A 117 17.28 -7.57 -6.98
C ALA A 117 17.83 -8.98 -7.28
N HIS A 118 17.09 -9.78 -8.05
CA HIS A 118 17.47 -11.12 -8.48
C HIS A 118 17.48 -11.18 -10.02
N PRO A 119 18.43 -10.48 -10.68
CA PRO A 119 18.56 -10.62 -12.13
C PRO A 119 18.82 -12.09 -12.45
N ALA A 120 18.12 -12.61 -13.46
CA ALA A 120 18.35 -13.97 -13.92
C ALA A 120 19.83 -14.11 -14.27
N THR A 121 20.50 -15.09 -13.65
CA THR A 121 21.82 -15.52 -14.10
C THR A 121 21.61 -16.04 -15.52
N ASN A 122 22.07 -15.28 -16.50
CA ASN A 122 21.98 -15.64 -17.91
C ASN A 122 22.93 -16.82 -18.14
N VAL A 123 22.44 -18.03 -17.90
CA VAL A 123 23.14 -19.26 -18.26
C VAL A 123 22.68 -19.63 -19.67
N GLU A 124 23.65 -19.61 -20.58
CA GLU A 124 23.63 -20.20 -21.94
C GLU A 124 22.84 -19.49 -23.05
N GLN A 125 23.52 -18.54 -23.70
CA GLN A 125 23.52 -18.44 -25.16
C GLN A 125 24.95 -18.62 -25.69
N THR A 126 25.53 -19.80 -25.44
CA THR A 126 26.65 -20.34 -26.22
C THR A 126 26.16 -21.61 -26.91
N LYS A 127 25.34 -21.44 -27.94
CA LYS A 127 25.24 -22.41 -29.02
C LYS A 127 25.90 -21.81 -30.24
N THR A 128 27.21 -22.04 -30.30
CA THR A 128 27.96 -22.49 -31.47
C THR A 128 27.21 -22.39 -32.79
N VAL A 129 27.53 -21.40 -33.61
CA VAL A 129 27.43 -21.52 -35.07
C VAL A 129 28.84 -21.32 -35.61
N HIS A 130 29.57 -22.44 -35.64
CA HIS A 130 30.72 -22.60 -36.51
C HIS A 130 30.46 -23.86 -37.31
N THR A 131 29.92 -23.69 -38.51
CA THR A 131 30.14 -24.56 -39.68
C THR A 131 29.84 -23.72 -40.92
#